data_AF-A0A3R6AH19-F1
#
_entry.id   AF-A0A3R6AH19-F1
#
_cell.length_a   1.000
_cell.length_b   1.000
_cell.length_c   1.000
_cell.angle_alpha   90.00
_cell.angle_beta   90.00
_cell.angle_gamma   90.00
#
_symmetry.space_group_name_H-M   'P 1'
#
loop_
_entity.id
_entity.type
_entity.pdbx_description
1 polymer ?
#
loop_
_entity_poly.entity_id
_entity_poly.type
_entity_poly.pdbx_seq_one_letter_code
_entity_poly.pdbx_strand_id
1 'polypeptide(L)'
;MDQYIPVTDIIAREILDSRGNPTVEVEVLAGSHFTGRAMVPSGASTGKYEAIELRDGKHRYQGLGVRRAVEHVNDRIIREILGMNVLEQAKLDRVLLELDGTDNKINLGANAMLGVSLAAARAAADALEIPLYQYLGGVNAKQMPVPMMNILNGGACVIIMTQGRTPYNTRALAI
;
A
#
# COMPACT_ATOMS: atom_id res chain seq x y z
N MET A 1 25.59 -11.52 15.47
CA MET A 1 24.59 -11.26 16.52
C MET A 1 23.31 -10.99 15.76
N ASP A 2 22.38 -11.93 15.75
CA ASP A 2 21.11 -11.71 15.04
C ASP A 2 20.35 -10.63 15.81
N GLN A 3 20.26 -9.45 15.21
CA GLN A 3 19.55 -8.34 15.81
C GLN A 3 18.06 -8.63 15.68
N TYR A 4 17.44 -8.98 16.80
CA TYR A 4 16.01 -9.23 16.87
C TYR A 4 15.30 -7.92 17.23
N ILE A 5 14.51 -7.40 16.29
CA ILE A 5 13.80 -6.13 16.44
C ILE A 5 12.30 -6.42 16.27
N PRO A 6 11.56 -6.65 17.37
CA PRO A 6 10.16 -7.05 17.29
C PRO A 6 9.29 -5.90 16.82
N VAL A 7 8.28 -6.19 16.01
CA VAL A 7 7.14 -5.29 15.79
C VAL A 7 6.39 -5.14 17.11
N THR A 8 6.21 -3.90 17.56
CA THR A 8 5.60 -3.58 18.86
C THR A 8 4.18 -3.04 18.75
N ASP A 9 3.87 -2.35 17.65
CA ASP A 9 2.52 -1.84 17.39
C ASP A 9 2.34 -1.49 15.90
N ILE A 10 1.09 -1.40 15.45
CA ILE A 10 0.72 -0.99 14.10
C ILE A 10 -0.52 -0.12 14.13
N ILE A 11 -0.44 1.01 13.45
CA ILE A 11 -1.54 1.98 13.36
C ILE A 11 -1.82 2.27 11.89
N ALA A 12 -3.02 1.95 11.44
CA ALA A 12 -3.55 2.36 10.16
C ALA A 12 -4.58 3.48 10.30
N ARG A 13 -4.61 4.35 9.30
CA ARG A 13 -5.57 5.46 9.19
C ARG A 13 -5.98 5.70 7.74
N GLU A 14 -7.19 6.22 7.58
CA GLU A 14 -7.71 6.66 6.29
C GLU A 14 -7.22 8.10 6.03
N ILE A 15 -6.49 8.29 4.93
CA ILE A 15 -6.00 9.59 4.44
C ILE A 15 -6.54 9.86 3.03
N LEU A 16 -6.22 11.01 2.43
CA LEU A 16 -6.61 11.33 1.05
C LEU A 16 -5.41 11.27 0.10
N ASP A 17 -5.63 10.69 -1.07
CA ASP A 17 -4.66 10.66 -2.17
C ASP A 17 -4.64 12.00 -2.94
N SER A 18 -3.77 12.10 -3.95
CA SER A 18 -3.63 13.31 -4.77
C SER A 18 -4.87 13.68 -5.60
N ARG A 19 -5.86 12.79 -5.68
CA ARG A 19 -7.15 13.00 -6.35
C ARG A 19 -8.29 13.27 -5.36
N GLY A 20 -7.98 13.33 -4.06
CA GLY A 20 -8.96 13.52 -3.00
C GLY A 20 -9.78 12.26 -2.67
N ASN A 21 -9.36 11.08 -3.14
CA ASN A 21 -10.00 9.82 -2.79
C ASN A 21 -9.36 9.24 -1.52
N PRO A 22 -10.11 8.50 -0.70
CA PRO A 22 -9.56 7.82 0.45
C PRO A 22 -8.48 6.80 0.07
N THR A 23 -7.42 6.71 0.87
CA THR A 23 -6.43 5.64 0.81
C THR A 23 -5.91 5.31 2.21
N VAL A 24 -5.18 4.20 2.33
CA VAL A 24 -4.67 3.69 3.60
C VAL A 24 -3.25 4.21 3.83
N GLU A 25 -3.02 4.78 5.01
CA GLU A 25 -1.70 4.98 5.59
C GLU A 25 -1.50 3.99 6.73
N VAL A 26 -0.33 3.35 6.76
CA VAL A 26 0.07 2.42 7.82
C VAL A 26 1.37 2.89 8.45
N GLU A 27 1.43 2.79 9.76
CA GLU A 27 2.59 3.08 10.60
C GLU A 27 2.93 1.83 11.42
N VAL A 28 4.16 1.35 11.31
CA VAL A 28 4.68 0.19 12.04
C VAL A 28 5.70 0.70 13.05
N LEU A 29 5.52 0.32 14.32
CA LEU A 29 6.47 0.58 15.40
C LEU A 29 7.26 -0.71 15.66
N ALA A 30 8.57 -0.59 15.83
CA ALA A 30 9.46 -1.72 16.05
C ALA A 30 10.55 -1.40 17.09
N GLY A 31 10.91 -2.40 17.89
CA GLY A 31 11.86 -2.26 18.98
C GLY A 31 11.45 -1.15 19.96
N SER A 32 12.43 -0.39 20.45
CA SER A 32 12.22 0.67 21.44
C SER A 32 11.75 2.00 20.86
N HIS A 33 12.16 2.35 19.63
CA HIS A 33 11.87 3.68 19.05
C HIS A 33 11.86 3.75 17.52
N PHE A 34 11.91 2.63 16.80
CA PHE A 34 11.96 2.66 15.34
C PHE A 34 10.56 2.71 14.76
N THR A 35 10.38 3.52 13.72
CA THR A 35 9.06 3.71 13.11
C THR A 35 9.15 3.76 11.59
N GLY A 36 8.18 3.15 10.92
CA GLY A 36 8.08 3.18 9.47
C GLY A 36 6.67 3.53 9.06
N ARG A 37 6.52 4.47 8.12
CA ARG A 37 5.21 4.92 7.64
C ARG A 37 5.12 4.79 6.13
N ALA A 38 4.00 4.26 5.64
CA ALA A 38 3.72 4.12 4.22
C ALA A 38 2.30 4.54 3.89
N MET A 39 2.17 5.31 2.81
CA MET A 39 0.89 5.69 2.20
C MET A 39 0.75 4.90 0.90
N VAL A 40 -0.36 4.18 0.74
CA VAL A 40 -0.54 3.32 -0.42
C VAL A 40 -1.17 4.10 -1.57
N PRO A 41 -0.63 4.05 -2.79
CA PRO A 41 -1.24 4.72 -3.93
C PRO A 41 -2.53 4.00 -4.37
N SER A 42 -3.51 4.78 -4.84
CA SER A 42 -4.69 4.24 -5.50
C SER A 42 -4.42 4.05 -6.99
N GLY A 43 -4.65 2.85 -7.50
CA GLY A 43 -4.69 2.58 -8.94
C GLY A 43 -6.00 3.06 -9.57
N ALA A 44 -5.97 3.41 -10.86
CA ALA A 44 -7.17 3.66 -11.67
C ALA A 44 -7.35 2.63 -12.80
N SER A 45 -6.32 1.84 -13.08
CA SER A 45 -6.37 0.71 -14.01
C SER A 45 -6.88 -0.51 -13.26
N THR A 46 -7.79 -1.26 -13.86
CA THR A 46 -8.33 -2.50 -13.30
C THR A 46 -7.96 -3.65 -14.22
N GLY A 47 -6.78 -4.22 -14.02
CA GLY A 47 -6.40 -5.46 -14.68
C GLY A 47 -7.15 -6.65 -14.09
N LYS A 48 -7.66 -7.57 -14.93
CA LYS A 48 -8.41 -8.75 -14.49
C LYS A 48 -7.60 -9.69 -13.55
N TYR A 49 -6.28 -9.59 -13.57
CA TYR A 49 -5.36 -10.41 -12.78
C TYR A 49 -4.60 -9.60 -11.73
N GLU A 50 -5.00 -8.35 -11.48
CA GLU A 50 -4.35 -7.50 -10.48
C GLU A 50 -4.84 -7.83 -9.06
N ALA A 51 -3.99 -7.53 -8.08
CA ALA A 51 -4.38 -7.60 -6.68
C ALA A 51 -5.48 -6.56 -6.39
N ILE A 52 -6.49 -6.97 -5.63
CA ILE A 52 -7.72 -6.18 -5.46
C ILE A 52 -7.57 -5.26 -4.26
N GLU A 53 -7.76 -3.97 -4.52
CA GLU A 53 -7.90 -2.97 -3.48
C GLU A 53 -9.26 -3.12 -2.75
N LEU A 54 -9.24 -3.15 -1.41
CA LEU A 54 -10.46 -3.20 -0.63
C LEU A 54 -11.06 -1.80 -0.45
N ARG A 55 -12.29 -1.62 -0.95
CA ARG A 55 -13.12 -0.41 -0.82
C ARG A 55 -14.40 -0.72 -0.05
N ASP A 56 -14.96 0.30 0.61
CA ASP A 56 -16.11 0.17 1.51
C ASP A 56 -17.44 -0.04 0.76
N GLY A 57 -17.60 0.53 -0.45
CA GLY A 57 -18.84 0.44 -1.23
C GLY A 57 -20.05 1.17 -0.63
N LYS A 58 -19.84 2.04 0.39
CA LYS A 58 -20.88 2.75 1.15
C LYS A 58 -21.09 4.19 0.67
N HIS A 59 -22.01 4.94 1.29
CA HIS A 59 -22.32 6.33 0.94
C HIS A 59 -21.14 7.33 1.05
N ARG A 60 -20.13 7.05 1.91
CA ARG A 60 -18.95 7.91 2.06
C ARG A 60 -18.07 7.87 0.82
N TYR A 61 -17.57 9.04 0.41
CA TYR A 61 -16.65 9.17 -0.73
C TYR A 61 -17.12 8.43 -1.99
N GLN A 62 -18.44 8.42 -2.26
CA GLN A 62 -19.02 7.72 -3.42
C GLN A 62 -18.67 6.22 -3.48
N GLY A 63 -18.51 5.55 -2.34
CA GLY A 63 -18.13 4.14 -2.26
C GLY A 63 -16.63 3.89 -2.16
N LEU A 64 -15.79 4.92 -2.29
CA LEU A 64 -14.33 4.81 -2.31
C LEU A 64 -13.67 4.84 -0.93
N GLY A 65 -14.45 4.85 0.15
CA GLY A 65 -13.91 4.70 1.52
C GLY A 65 -13.05 3.46 1.68
N VAL A 66 -12.10 3.49 2.61
CA VAL A 66 -11.15 2.40 2.89
C VAL A 66 -11.15 1.99 4.37
N ARG A 67 -12.22 2.29 5.11
CA ARG A 67 -12.30 1.99 6.55
C ARG A 67 -12.16 0.51 6.84
N ARG A 68 -12.73 -0.36 5.99
CA ARG A 68 -12.57 -1.81 6.15
C ARG A 68 -11.12 -2.25 6.05
N ALA A 69 -10.36 -1.67 5.11
CA ALA A 69 -8.94 -1.97 4.96
C ALA A 69 -8.15 -1.49 6.20
N VAL A 70 -8.46 -0.29 6.72
CA VAL A 70 -7.89 0.24 7.96
C VAL A 70 -8.20 -0.66 9.16
N GLU A 71 -9.45 -1.11 9.29
CA GLU A 71 -9.88 -2.05 10.34
C GLU A 71 -9.14 -3.39 10.23
N HIS A 72 -8.94 -3.92 9.02
CA HIS A 72 -8.17 -5.14 8.82
C HIS A 72 -6.72 -5.01 9.27
N VAL A 73 -6.08 -3.85 9.09
CA VAL A 73 -4.74 -3.61 9.63
C VAL A 73 -4.75 -3.57 11.15
N ASN A 74 -5.62 -2.73 11.72
CA ASN A 74 -5.67 -2.45 13.17
C ASN A 74 -6.21 -3.61 14.02
N ASP A 75 -6.89 -4.58 13.43
CA ASP A 75 -7.48 -5.69 14.18
C ASP A 75 -6.98 -7.08 13.74
N ARG A 76 -6.95 -7.37 12.45
CA ARG A 76 -6.60 -8.72 11.95
C ARG A 76 -5.11 -8.88 11.77
N ILE A 77 -4.48 -7.97 11.03
CA ILE A 77 -3.07 -8.09 10.66
C ILE A 77 -2.17 -7.95 11.88
N ILE A 78 -2.42 -6.95 12.74
CA ILE A 78 -1.61 -6.72 13.94
C ILE A 78 -1.48 -7.97 14.82
N ARG A 79 -2.55 -8.78 14.97
CA ARG A 79 -2.53 -9.98 15.81
C ARG A 79 -1.54 -11.04 15.33
N GLU A 80 -1.31 -11.11 14.02
CA GLU A 80 -0.41 -12.11 13.42
C GLU A 80 1.04 -11.63 13.39
N ILE A 81 1.28 -10.33 13.27
CA ILE A 81 2.63 -9.79 13.06
C ILE A 81 3.26 -9.14 14.28
N LEU A 82 2.49 -8.94 15.36
CA LEU A 82 3.01 -8.48 16.64
C LEU A 82 4.12 -9.44 17.14
N GLY A 83 5.27 -8.88 17.51
CA GLY A 83 6.43 -9.66 17.95
C GLY A 83 7.22 -10.33 16.82
N MET A 84 6.82 -10.22 15.55
CA MET A 84 7.68 -10.67 14.45
C MET A 84 8.94 -9.79 14.35
N ASN A 85 10.06 -10.36 13.91
CA ASN A 85 11.25 -9.56 13.65
C ASN A 85 11.05 -8.73 12.38
N VAL A 86 11.09 -7.40 12.50
CA VAL A 86 10.86 -6.47 11.38
C VAL A 86 11.93 -6.62 10.28
N LEU A 87 13.10 -7.18 10.59
CA LEU A 87 14.15 -7.46 9.62
C LEU A 87 13.81 -8.66 8.70
N GLU A 88 12.87 -9.51 9.07
CA GLU A 88 12.48 -10.71 8.30
C GLU A 88 11.36 -10.39 7.27
N GLN A 89 11.61 -9.41 6.38
CA GLN A 89 10.61 -8.91 5.41
C GLN A 89 9.87 -10.02 4.65
N ALA A 90 10.61 -10.99 4.08
CA ALA A 90 10.03 -12.08 3.32
C ALA A 90 9.11 -12.99 4.15
N LYS A 91 9.37 -13.12 5.46
CA LYS A 91 8.54 -13.91 6.37
C LYS A 91 7.29 -13.13 6.75
N LEU A 92 7.43 -11.84 7.03
CA LEU A 92 6.29 -10.94 7.29
C LEU A 92 5.33 -10.94 6.09
N ASP A 93 5.84 -10.77 4.87
CA ASP A 93 5.01 -10.76 3.67
C ASP A 93 4.33 -12.12 3.41
N ARG A 94 4.99 -13.25 3.74
CA ARG A 94 4.37 -14.57 3.67
C ARG A 94 3.23 -14.73 4.67
N VAL A 95 3.41 -14.30 5.91
CA VAL A 95 2.34 -14.31 6.92
C VAL A 95 1.14 -13.49 6.45
N LEU A 96 1.36 -12.33 5.83
CA LEU A 96 0.27 -11.53 5.26
C LEU A 96 -0.47 -12.27 4.13
N LEU A 97 0.27 -12.95 3.24
CA LEU A 97 -0.33 -13.75 2.15
C LEU A 97 -1.13 -14.94 2.69
N GLU A 98 -0.58 -15.65 3.69
CA GLU A 98 -1.24 -16.79 4.34
C GLU A 98 -2.50 -16.36 5.09
N LEU A 99 -2.46 -15.20 5.79
CA LEU A 99 -3.60 -14.63 6.49
C LEU A 99 -4.74 -14.21 5.56
N ASP A 100 -4.40 -13.71 4.37
CA ASP A 100 -5.40 -13.38 3.35
C ASP A 100 -6.01 -14.64 2.73
N GLY A 101 -5.15 -15.61 2.38
CA GLY A 101 -5.56 -16.91 1.84
C GLY A 101 -6.12 -16.88 0.42
N THR A 102 -6.01 -15.76 -0.30
CA THR A 102 -6.47 -15.63 -1.70
C THR A 102 -5.36 -15.16 -2.63
N ASP A 103 -5.41 -15.59 -3.89
CA ASP A 103 -4.40 -15.23 -4.89
C ASP A 103 -4.40 -13.72 -5.18
N ASN A 104 -5.58 -13.09 -5.11
CA ASN A 104 -5.81 -11.70 -5.48
C ASN A 104 -5.89 -10.74 -4.30
N LYS A 105 -5.66 -11.20 -3.06
CA LYS A 105 -5.63 -10.35 -1.84
C LYS A 105 -6.97 -9.70 -1.50
N ILE A 106 -8.09 -10.34 -1.88
CA ILE A 106 -9.43 -9.76 -1.75
C ILE A 106 -9.94 -9.74 -0.30
N ASN A 107 -9.44 -10.63 0.56
CA ASN A 107 -9.97 -10.80 1.91
C ASN A 107 -9.46 -9.73 2.89
N LEU A 108 -8.18 -9.36 2.81
CA LEU A 108 -7.58 -8.29 3.58
C LEU A 108 -7.52 -6.97 2.81
N GLY A 109 -7.44 -7.04 1.49
CA GLY A 109 -7.20 -5.91 0.62
C GLY A 109 -5.71 -5.72 0.33
N ALA A 110 -5.37 -5.63 -0.96
CA ALA A 110 -4.00 -5.37 -1.40
C ALA A 110 -3.44 -4.06 -0.82
N ASN A 111 -4.29 -3.06 -0.61
CA ASN A 111 -3.93 -1.79 0.03
C ASN A 111 -3.54 -1.94 1.51
N ALA A 112 -4.25 -2.75 2.29
CA ALA A 112 -3.90 -3.01 3.67
C ALA A 112 -2.54 -3.73 3.76
N MET A 113 -2.38 -4.82 2.99
CA MET A 113 -1.17 -5.65 3.01
C MET A 113 0.06 -4.88 2.54
N LEU A 114 -0.06 -4.14 1.42
CA LEU A 114 1.05 -3.36 0.89
C LEU A 114 1.46 -2.23 1.84
N GLY A 115 0.50 -1.60 2.52
CA GLY A 115 0.77 -0.56 3.52
C GLY A 115 1.64 -1.10 4.66
N VAL A 116 1.26 -2.24 5.22
CA VAL A 116 2.01 -2.92 6.29
C VAL A 116 3.40 -3.34 5.80
N SER A 117 3.49 -3.97 4.63
CA SER A 117 4.74 -4.43 4.02
C SER A 117 5.76 -3.29 3.85
N LEU A 118 5.33 -2.15 3.27
CA LEU A 118 6.18 -0.99 3.06
C LEU A 118 6.55 -0.27 4.36
N ALA A 119 5.62 -0.19 5.31
CA ALA A 119 5.87 0.41 6.61
C ALA A 119 6.89 -0.41 7.42
N ALA A 120 6.79 -1.75 7.39
CA ALA A 120 7.76 -2.64 8.02
C ALA A 120 9.16 -2.48 7.41
N ALA A 121 9.28 -2.45 6.07
CA ALA A 121 10.56 -2.23 5.40
C ALA A 121 11.21 -0.89 5.79
N ARG A 122 10.41 0.16 5.97
CA ARG A 122 10.90 1.47 6.43
C ARG A 122 11.35 1.44 7.89
N ALA A 123 10.58 0.79 8.76
CA ALA A 123 10.96 0.62 10.16
C ALA A 123 12.25 -0.21 10.30
N ALA A 124 12.43 -1.23 9.46
CA ALA A 124 13.65 -2.03 9.41
C ALA A 124 14.86 -1.23 8.90
N ALA A 125 14.69 -0.40 7.87
CA ALA A 125 15.73 0.49 7.37
C ALA A 125 16.15 1.51 8.43
N ASP A 126 15.17 2.11 9.12
CA ASP A 126 15.38 3.03 10.25
C ASP A 126 16.14 2.33 11.40
N ALA A 127 15.76 1.09 11.72
CA ALA A 127 16.40 0.30 12.76
C ALA A 127 17.86 -0.10 12.47
N LEU A 128 18.24 -0.14 11.19
CA LEU A 128 19.61 -0.39 10.74
C LEU A 128 20.37 0.91 10.43
N GLU A 129 19.74 2.07 10.62
CA GLU A 129 20.30 3.40 10.32
C GLU A 129 20.81 3.53 8.88
N ILE A 130 20.13 2.86 7.94
CA ILE A 130 20.46 2.92 6.51
C ILE A 130 19.30 3.50 5.70
N PRO A 131 19.59 4.21 4.59
CA PRO A 131 18.55 4.64 3.67
C PRO A 131 17.74 3.46 3.11
N LEU A 132 16.43 3.66 2.90
CA LEU A 132 15.52 2.62 2.38
C LEU A 132 16.00 1.97 1.07
N TYR A 133 16.61 2.75 0.16
CA TYR A 133 17.12 2.19 -1.11
C TYR A 133 18.28 1.21 -0.89
N GLN A 134 19.11 1.43 0.14
CA GLN A 134 20.18 0.49 0.51
C GLN A 134 19.62 -0.72 1.25
N TYR A 135 18.61 -0.52 2.11
CA TYR A 135 17.92 -1.63 2.76
C TYR A 135 17.30 -2.60 1.74
N LEU A 136 16.62 -2.06 0.71
CA LEU A 136 15.96 -2.87 -0.32
C LEU A 136 16.92 -3.44 -1.36
N GLY A 137 17.91 -2.65 -1.82
CA GLY A 137 18.77 -3.02 -2.95
C GLY A 137 20.18 -3.47 -2.56
N GLY A 138 20.51 -3.48 -1.26
CA GLY A 138 21.82 -3.82 -0.73
C GLY A 138 22.92 -2.83 -1.11
N VAL A 139 24.17 -3.28 -0.98
CA VAL A 139 25.38 -2.44 -1.15
C VAL A 139 25.56 -1.87 -2.56
N ASN A 140 24.91 -2.45 -3.57
CA ASN A 140 25.03 -2.02 -4.96
C ASN A 140 23.87 -1.13 -5.44
N ALA A 141 22.97 -0.71 -4.54
CA ALA A 141 21.88 0.22 -4.82
C ALA A 141 22.40 1.65 -5.06
N LYS A 142 22.91 1.90 -6.27
CA LYS A 142 23.57 3.17 -6.64
C LYS A 142 23.12 3.75 -7.99
N GLN A 143 22.29 3.04 -8.73
CA GLN A 143 21.85 3.46 -10.05
C GLN A 143 20.62 4.37 -9.95
N MET A 144 20.73 5.57 -10.50
CA MET A 144 19.60 6.49 -10.64
C MET A 144 18.85 6.19 -11.94
N PRO A 145 17.50 6.07 -11.92
CA PRO A 145 16.73 5.84 -13.13
C PRO A 145 16.66 7.11 -13.99
N VAL A 146 16.61 6.93 -15.32
CA VAL A 146 16.31 8.02 -16.24
C VAL A 146 14.81 8.33 -16.15
N PRO A 147 14.39 9.56 -15.83
CA PRO A 147 12.98 9.88 -15.66
C PRO A 147 12.26 9.88 -17.01
N MET A 148 11.18 9.11 -17.11
CA MET A 148 10.24 9.21 -18.23
C MET A 148 9.15 10.24 -17.88
N MET A 149 9.33 11.47 -18.35
CA MET A 149 8.45 12.59 -18.00
C MET A 149 7.23 12.64 -18.93
N ASN A 150 6.05 12.41 -18.37
CA ASN A 150 4.78 12.51 -19.10
C ASN A 150 4.37 13.99 -19.25
N ILE A 151 4.69 14.58 -20.40
CA ILE A 151 4.40 15.99 -20.73
C ILE A 151 3.10 16.19 -21.52
N LEU A 152 2.59 15.14 -22.16
CA LEU A 152 1.39 15.19 -23.00
C LEU A 152 0.49 14.00 -22.66
N ASN A 153 -0.70 14.31 -22.18
CA ASN A 153 -1.72 13.34 -21.81
C ASN A 153 -2.80 13.27 -22.88
N GLY A 154 -3.39 12.08 -23.09
CA GLY A 154 -4.51 11.87 -24.00
C GLY A 154 -5.46 10.77 -23.50
N GLY A 155 -6.37 10.32 -24.36
CA GLY A 155 -7.28 9.22 -24.05
C GLY A 155 -8.50 9.61 -23.20
N ALA A 156 -9.24 8.60 -22.75
CA ALA A 156 -10.55 8.76 -22.10
C ALA A 156 -10.50 9.64 -20.84
N CYS A 157 -9.43 9.57 -20.04
CA CYS A 157 -9.27 10.39 -18.84
C CYS A 157 -9.26 11.90 -19.16
N VAL A 158 -8.66 12.33 -20.27
CA VAL A 158 -8.63 13.75 -20.68
C VAL A 158 -10.00 14.21 -21.19
N ILE A 159 -10.69 13.35 -21.97
CA ILE A 159 -12.04 13.63 -22.47
C ILE A 159 -13.03 13.77 -21.30
N ILE A 160 -12.95 12.88 -20.30
CA ILE A 160 -13.82 12.93 -19.11
C ILE A 160 -13.55 14.17 -18.26
N MET A 161 -12.29 14.59 -18.11
CA MET A 161 -11.93 15.81 -17.37
C MET A 161 -12.42 17.09 -18.05
N THR A 162 -12.47 17.11 -19.38
CA THR A 162 -12.84 18.30 -20.15
C THR A 162 -14.33 18.38 -20.50
N GLN A 163 -14.99 17.23 -20.67
CA GLN A 163 -16.39 17.15 -21.14
C GLN A 163 -17.35 16.48 -20.15
N GLY A 164 -16.87 16.02 -19.01
CA GLY A 164 -17.67 15.32 -18.00
C GLY A 164 -18.00 13.87 -18.36
N ARG A 165 -18.53 13.11 -17.39
CA ARG A 165 -18.99 11.73 -17.59
C ARG A 165 -20.35 11.73 -18.29
N THR A 166 -20.35 11.62 -19.61
CA THR A 166 -21.56 11.40 -20.42
C THR A 166 -21.62 9.95 -20.94
N PRO A 167 -22.81 9.37 -21.19
CA PRO A 167 -22.95 8.01 -21.74
C PRO A 167 -22.10 7.76 -22.99
N TYR A 168 -21.89 8.81 -23.81
CA TYR A 168 -21.08 8.78 -25.02
C TYR A 168 -19.57 8.70 -24.72
N ASN A 169 -19.08 9.42 -23.70
CA ASN A 169 -17.68 9.42 -23.29
C ASN A 169 -17.30 8.21 -22.41
N THR A 170 -18.26 7.59 -21.72
CA THR A 170 -18.04 6.33 -20.97
C THR A 170 -17.93 5.10 -21.86
N ARG A 171 -18.45 5.08 -23.10
CA ARG A 171 -18.35 3.92 -24.00
C ARG A 171 -16.96 3.73 -24.61
N ALA A 172 -16.10 4.75 -24.56
CA ALA A 172 -14.69 4.65 -24.95
C ALA A 172 -13.82 3.87 -23.93
N LEU A 173 -14.40 3.41 -22.81
CA LEU A 173 -13.73 2.63 -21.76
C LEU A 173 -13.74 1.10 -21.98
N ALA A 174 -14.26 0.61 -23.11
CA ALA A 174 -14.47 -0.83 -23.35
C ALA A 174 -13.47 -1.49 -24.32
N ILE A 175 -12.29 -0.88 -24.56
CA ILE A 175 -11.21 -1.51 -25.35
C ILE A 175 -9.89 -1.35 -24.61
#